data_AF-A0A3A8JG57-F1
#
_entry.id   AF-A0A3A8JG57-F1
#
_cell.length_a   1.000
_cell.length_b   1.000
_cell.length_c   1.000
_cell.angle_alpha   90.00
_cell.angle_beta   90.00
_cell.angle_gamma   90.00
#
_symmetry.space_group_name_H-M   'P 1'
#
loop_
_entity.id
_entity.type
_entity.pdbx_description
1 polymer ?
#
loop_
_entity_poly.entity_id
_entity_poly.type
_entity_poly.pdbx_seq_one_letter_code
_entity_poly.pdbx_strand_id
1 'polypeptide(L)'
;MTTRRTLTDLMAEVSGRARDWASPQDLGVDPMTVVAAWLASDDPVAMLFLLAAVHPRREVEMCIKLATEMSFFEPMRDEAHTMSRRLPGMNVNGRSPFYFIHLYQRLRAASQWMEDTQRSQLEPELAAAIRVVVPDPFTLAGPAV
;
A
#
# COMPACT_ATOMS: atom_id res chain seq x y z
N MET A 1 6.50 -28.47 -10.60
CA MET A 1 5.87 -27.18 -10.96
C MET A 1 5.58 -26.43 -9.68
N THR A 2 6.37 -25.42 -9.35
CA THR A 2 6.07 -24.51 -8.23
C THR A 2 4.91 -23.63 -8.69
N THR A 3 3.76 -23.78 -8.04
CA THR A 3 2.62 -22.88 -8.25
C THR A 3 3.11 -21.46 -7.96
N ARG A 4 3.16 -20.60 -8.98
CA ARG A 4 3.57 -19.20 -8.81
C ARG A 4 2.58 -18.55 -7.86
N ARG A 5 3.01 -18.25 -6.63
CA ARG A 5 2.17 -17.60 -5.63
C ARG A 5 1.86 -16.19 -6.08
N THR A 6 0.59 -15.79 -5.96
CA THR A 6 0.18 -14.41 -6.22
C THR A 6 0.53 -13.53 -5.03
N LEU A 7 0.57 -12.21 -5.24
CA LEU A 7 0.76 -11.27 -4.14
C LEU A 7 -0.39 -11.38 -3.12
N THR A 8 -1.62 -11.55 -3.60
CA THR A 8 -2.81 -11.74 -2.75
C THR A 8 -2.69 -12.98 -1.86
N ASP A 9 -2.14 -14.09 -2.36
CA ASP A 9 -1.89 -15.30 -1.54
C ASP A 9 -0.89 -15.03 -0.41
N LEU A 10 0.22 -14.35 -0.74
CA LEU A 10 1.22 -13.95 0.26
C LEU A 10 0.59 -13.05 1.32
N MET A 11 -0.27 -12.13 0.90
CA MET A 11 -0.93 -11.18 1.79
C MET A 11 -2.00 -11.84 2.67
N ALA A 12 -2.66 -12.89 2.20
CA ALA A 12 -3.57 -13.68 3.03
C ALA A 12 -2.82 -14.33 4.22
N GLU A 13 -1.60 -14.85 3.98
CA GLU A 13 -0.76 -15.41 5.05
C GLU A 13 -0.31 -14.35 6.05
N VAL A 14 0.11 -13.17 5.57
CA VAL A 14 0.49 -12.03 6.43
C VAL A 14 -0.68 -11.61 7.30
N SER A 15 -1.89 -11.50 6.73
CA SER A 15 -3.07 -11.09 7.48
C SER A 15 -3.41 -12.05 8.62
N GLY A 16 -3.12 -13.34 8.48
CA GLY A 16 -3.31 -14.32 9.55
C GLY A 16 -2.32 -14.18 10.71
N ARG A 17 -1.17 -13.54 10.49
CA ARG A 17 -0.08 -13.39 11.47
C ARG A 17 0.04 -11.98 12.05
N ALA A 18 -0.43 -10.96 11.32
CA ALA A 18 -0.24 -9.55 11.63
C ALA A 18 -1.01 -9.11 12.90
N ARG A 19 -0.42 -9.36 14.07
CA ARG A 19 -0.94 -8.89 15.38
C ARG A 19 -0.50 -7.47 15.70
N ASP A 20 0.72 -7.11 15.31
CA ASP A 20 1.31 -5.81 15.60
C ASP A 20 1.86 -5.17 14.33
N TRP A 21 1.34 -4.00 13.98
CA TRP A 21 1.76 -3.19 12.84
C TRP A 21 2.87 -2.20 13.19
N ALA A 22 3.49 -2.33 14.36
CA ALA A 22 4.68 -1.56 14.75
C ALA A 22 6.00 -2.22 14.32
N SER A 23 5.97 -3.51 13.92
CA SER A 23 7.15 -4.26 13.47
C SER A 23 6.98 -4.82 12.06
N PRO A 24 8.08 -4.94 11.28
CA PRO A 24 8.02 -5.56 9.97
C PRO A 24 7.58 -7.02 10.11
N GLN A 25 6.69 -7.46 9.21
CA GLN A 25 6.21 -8.84 9.19
C GLN A 25 7.19 -9.74 8.46
N ASP A 26 7.51 -10.89 9.07
CA ASP A 26 8.22 -11.96 8.38
C ASP A 26 7.28 -12.63 7.37
N LEU A 27 7.60 -12.47 6.09
CA LEU A 27 6.83 -13.06 4.99
C LEU A 27 7.10 -14.57 4.87
N GLY A 28 8.18 -15.10 5.47
CA GLY A 28 8.56 -16.52 5.38
C GLY A 28 8.87 -16.98 3.95
N VAL A 29 9.11 -16.03 3.04
CA VAL A 29 9.34 -16.23 1.62
C VAL A 29 10.54 -15.38 1.20
N ASP A 30 11.33 -15.89 0.27
CA ASP A 30 12.52 -15.18 -0.19
C ASP A 30 12.15 -13.84 -0.88
N PRO A 31 12.99 -12.79 -0.76
CA PRO A 31 12.70 -11.48 -1.33
C PRO A 31 12.46 -11.49 -2.84
N MET A 32 13.13 -12.38 -3.59
CA MET A 32 12.99 -12.45 -5.05
C MET A 32 11.59 -12.93 -5.45
N THR A 33 11.02 -13.89 -4.73
CA THR A 33 9.64 -14.34 -4.93
C THR A 33 8.64 -13.22 -4.62
N VAL A 34 8.87 -12.43 -3.56
CA VAL A 34 8.01 -11.30 -3.21
C VAL A 34 8.07 -10.20 -4.29
N VAL A 35 9.26 -9.85 -4.78
CA VAL A 35 9.43 -8.89 -5.88
C VAL A 35 8.79 -9.41 -7.17
N ALA A 36 8.94 -10.70 -7.49
CA ALA A 36 8.31 -11.30 -8.66
C ALA A 36 6.77 -11.31 -8.58
N ALA A 37 6.21 -11.46 -7.38
CA ALA A 37 4.77 -11.35 -7.12
C ALA A 37 4.29 -9.88 -7.18
N TRP A 38 5.08 -8.94 -6.64
CA TRP A 38 4.83 -7.50 -6.73
C TRP A 38 4.72 -7.02 -8.17
N LEU A 39 5.70 -7.36 -9.01
CA LEU A 39 5.75 -6.94 -10.41
C LEU A 39 4.62 -7.55 -11.26
N ALA A 40 4.09 -8.70 -10.85
CA ALA A 40 3.01 -9.41 -11.54
C ALA A 40 1.62 -9.08 -10.97
N SER A 41 1.53 -8.27 -9.91
CA SER A 41 0.28 -7.95 -9.24
C SER A 41 -0.38 -6.74 -9.87
N ASP A 42 -1.68 -6.90 -10.18
CA ASP A 42 -2.60 -5.81 -10.47
C ASP A 42 -3.58 -5.56 -9.31
N ASP A 43 -3.36 -6.19 -8.14
CA ASP A 43 -4.14 -5.96 -6.92
C ASP A 43 -3.49 -4.84 -6.07
N PRO A 44 -3.97 -3.57 -6.17
CA PRO A 44 -3.40 -2.45 -5.44
C PRO A 44 -3.63 -2.56 -3.93
N VAL A 45 -4.66 -3.28 -3.48
CA VAL A 45 -4.94 -3.51 -2.06
C VAL A 45 -3.87 -4.43 -1.46
N ALA A 46 -3.56 -5.54 -2.14
CA ALA A 46 -2.48 -6.43 -1.73
C ALA A 46 -1.12 -5.73 -1.75
N MET A 47 -0.88 -4.85 -2.73
CA MET A 47 0.34 -4.05 -2.79
C MET A 47 0.49 -3.11 -1.58
N LEU A 48 -0.51 -2.30 -1.26
CA LEU A 48 -0.45 -1.43 -0.08
C LEU A 48 -0.36 -2.22 1.22
N PHE A 49 -0.98 -3.41 1.27
CA PHE A 49 -0.88 -4.29 2.42
C PHE A 49 0.54 -4.84 2.61
N LEU A 50 1.22 -5.22 1.51
CA LEU A 50 2.63 -5.60 1.57
C LEU A 50 3.48 -4.46 2.09
N LEU A 51 3.32 -3.24 1.55
CA LEU A 51 4.08 -2.07 2.01
C LEU A 51 3.85 -1.80 3.49
N ALA A 52 2.62 -1.92 3.99
CA ALA A 52 2.33 -1.80 5.41
C ALA A 52 3.03 -2.87 6.25
N ALA A 53 3.19 -4.08 5.70
CA ALA A 53 3.81 -5.20 6.39
C ALA A 53 5.34 -5.07 6.45
N VAL A 54 5.98 -4.62 5.38
CA VAL A 54 7.44 -4.46 5.35
C VAL A 54 7.91 -3.11 5.91
N HIS A 55 7.06 -2.08 5.85
CA HIS A 55 7.34 -0.73 6.33
C HIS A 55 6.26 -0.25 7.33
N PRO A 56 6.31 -0.74 8.58
CA PRO A 56 5.30 -0.42 9.61
C PRO A 56 5.36 1.01 10.12
N ARG A 57 6.44 1.74 9.81
CA ARG A 57 6.71 3.08 10.33
C ARG A 57 6.04 4.15 9.46
N ARG A 58 6.12 5.39 9.95
CA ARG A 58 5.58 6.56 9.25
C ARG A 58 6.48 6.92 8.08
N GLU A 59 5.92 6.95 6.88
CA GLU A 59 6.61 7.28 5.63
C GLU A 59 5.93 8.48 4.97
N VAL A 60 6.22 9.68 5.47
CA VAL A 60 5.48 10.91 5.11
C VAL A 60 5.55 11.19 3.62
N GLU A 61 6.75 11.28 3.06
CA GLU A 61 6.94 11.63 1.65
C GLU A 61 6.33 10.57 0.72
N MET A 62 6.50 9.29 1.04
CA MET A 62 5.99 8.22 0.20
C MET A 62 4.47 8.11 0.27
N CYS A 63 3.87 8.29 1.44
CA CYS A 63 2.41 8.31 1.55
C CYS A 63 1.80 9.49 0.78
N ILE A 64 2.43 10.67 0.82
CA ILE A 64 2.00 11.82 0.02
C ILE A 64 2.12 11.50 -1.47
N LYS A 65 3.29 11.02 -1.94
CA LYS A 65 3.50 10.66 -3.34
C LYS A 65 2.49 9.62 -3.82
N LEU A 66 2.26 8.56 -3.03
CA LEU A 66 1.27 7.53 -3.36
C LEU A 66 -0.15 8.10 -3.47
N ALA A 67 -0.60 8.87 -2.48
CA ALA A 67 -1.95 9.46 -2.52
C ALA A 67 -2.10 10.43 -3.70
N THR A 68 -1.05 11.21 -4.01
CA THR A 68 -1.03 12.12 -5.15
C THR A 68 -1.08 11.38 -6.49
N GLU A 69 -0.23 10.36 -6.70
CA GLU A 69 -0.23 9.60 -7.95
C GLU A 69 -1.55 8.84 -8.16
N MET A 70 -2.19 8.38 -7.08
CA MET A 70 -3.51 7.74 -7.14
C MET A 70 -4.69 8.73 -7.16
N SER A 71 -4.46 10.05 -7.22
CA SER A 71 -5.52 11.08 -7.08
C SER A 71 -6.52 11.16 -8.25
N PHE A 72 -6.30 10.39 -9.33
CA PHE A 72 -7.33 10.15 -10.33
C PHE A 72 -8.53 9.39 -9.72
N PHE A 73 -8.30 8.56 -8.70
CA PHE A 73 -9.34 7.92 -7.90
C PHE A 73 -9.78 8.82 -6.73
N GLU A 74 -11.06 9.17 -6.68
CA GLU A 74 -11.61 10.18 -5.75
C GLU A 74 -11.27 9.93 -4.27
N PRO A 75 -11.38 8.72 -3.70
CA PRO A 75 -10.98 8.46 -2.32
C PRO A 75 -9.51 8.77 -2.02
N MET A 76 -8.61 8.56 -2.99
CA MET A 76 -7.19 8.89 -2.85
C MET A 76 -6.92 10.36 -3.08
N ARG A 77 -7.72 11.01 -3.94
CA ARG A 77 -7.70 12.46 -4.09
C ARG A 77 -8.00 13.15 -2.76
N ASP A 78 -9.06 12.75 -2.08
CA ASP A 78 -9.44 13.30 -0.78
C ASP A 78 -8.33 13.08 0.27
N GLU A 79 -7.68 11.92 0.21
CA GLU A 79 -6.56 11.61 1.09
C GLU A 79 -5.35 12.50 0.79
N ALA A 80 -4.99 12.71 -0.48
CA ALA A 80 -3.91 13.61 -0.89
C ALA A 80 -4.18 15.05 -0.43
N HIS A 81 -5.41 15.53 -0.55
CA HIS A 81 -5.82 16.85 -0.03
C HIS A 81 -5.75 16.91 1.49
N THR A 82 -6.11 15.84 2.18
CA THR A 82 -6.01 15.75 3.64
C THR A 82 -4.56 15.80 4.10
N MET A 83 -3.68 15.06 3.42
CA MET A 83 -2.25 15.02 3.70
C MET A 83 -1.58 16.37 3.42
N SER A 84 -1.89 17.04 2.30
CA SER A 84 -1.30 18.33 1.96
C SER A 84 -1.67 19.45 2.93
N ARG A 85 -2.83 19.34 3.58
CA ARG A 85 -3.29 20.28 4.61
C ARG A 85 -2.71 20.01 6.01
N ARG A 86 -2.05 18.86 6.22
CA ARG A 86 -1.48 18.49 7.52
C ARG A 86 0.01 18.78 7.53
N LEU A 87 0.44 19.65 8.44
CA LEU A 87 1.87 19.89 8.67
C LEU A 87 2.52 18.64 9.30
N PRO A 88 3.77 18.31 8.93
CA PRO A 88 4.55 17.32 9.66
C PRO A 88 4.61 17.70 11.15
N GLY A 89 4.16 16.80 12.04
CA GLY A 89 4.16 17.02 13.49
C GLY A 89 2.84 17.51 14.10
N MET A 90 1.78 17.72 13.30
CA MET A 90 0.44 17.93 13.86
C MET A 90 -0.05 16.67 14.58
N ASN A 91 -0.36 16.80 15.87
CA ASN A 91 -1.07 15.76 16.61
C ASN A 91 -2.49 15.66 16.05
N VAL A 92 -2.79 14.49 15.47
CA VAL A 92 -4.13 14.10 15.07
C VAL A 92 -4.66 13.16 16.14
N ASN A 93 -5.91 13.36 16.58
CA ASN A 93 -6.57 12.49 17.58
C ASN A 93 -6.93 11.09 17.03
N GLY A 94 -6.11 10.56 16.11
CA GLY A 94 -6.33 9.30 15.39
C GLY A 94 -5.06 8.79 14.73
N ARG A 95 -5.15 7.68 13.98
CA ARG A 95 -4.00 7.10 13.28
C ARG A 95 -3.50 8.09 12.22
N SER A 96 -2.19 8.34 12.19
CA SER A 96 -1.60 9.27 11.23
C SER A 96 -1.85 8.78 9.80
N PRO A 97 -2.15 9.67 8.83
CA PRO A 97 -2.41 9.26 7.45
C PRO A 97 -1.12 8.79 6.75
N PHE A 98 0.04 9.16 7.31
CA PHE A 98 1.37 8.89 6.77
C PHE A 98 1.90 7.48 7.07
N TYR A 99 1.01 6.50 7.21
CA TYR A 99 1.36 5.08 7.28
C TYR A 99 0.74 4.35 6.10
N PHE A 100 1.44 3.41 5.46
CA PHE A 100 0.87 2.62 4.36
C PHE A 100 -0.38 1.84 4.76
N ILE A 101 -0.47 1.39 6.02
CA ILE A 101 -1.66 0.71 6.55
C ILE A 101 -2.91 1.61 6.49
N HIS A 102 -2.75 2.93 6.62
CA HIS A 102 -3.86 3.88 6.47
C HIS A 102 -4.34 3.91 5.01
N LEU A 103 -3.42 4.07 4.05
CA LEU A 103 -3.75 4.02 2.62
C LEU A 103 -4.41 2.70 2.23
N TYR A 104 -3.89 1.56 2.72
CA TYR A 104 -4.52 0.25 2.55
C TYR A 104 -5.97 0.24 3.05
N GLN A 105 -6.21 0.72 4.27
CA GLN A 105 -7.55 0.75 4.86
C GLN A 105 -8.51 1.62 4.05
N ARG A 106 -8.04 2.79 3.59
CA ARG A 106 -8.82 3.70 2.75
C ARG A 106 -9.15 3.07 1.40
N LEU A 107 -8.16 2.48 0.73
CA LEU A 107 -8.36 1.82 -0.56
C LEU A 107 -9.33 0.65 -0.42
N ARG A 108 -9.07 -0.26 0.52
CA ARG A 108 -9.91 -1.44 0.76
C ARG A 108 -11.36 -1.05 1.04
N ALA A 109 -11.58 -0.05 1.90
CA ALA A 109 -12.92 0.42 2.21
C ALA A 109 -13.63 0.98 0.97
N ALA A 110 -12.94 1.74 0.12
CA ALA A 110 -13.52 2.26 -1.11
C ALA A 110 -13.82 1.15 -2.13
N SER A 111 -12.88 0.22 -2.32
CA SER A 111 -13.03 -0.90 -3.26
C SER A 111 -14.18 -1.84 -2.91
N GLN A 112 -14.53 -1.98 -1.62
CA GLN A 112 -15.65 -2.83 -1.17
C GLN A 112 -17.01 -2.42 -1.72
N TRP A 113 -17.21 -1.14 -2.02
CA TRP A 113 -18.49 -0.62 -2.51
C TRP A 113 -18.53 -0.42 -4.03
N MET A 114 -17.43 -0.69 -4.73
CA MET A 114 -17.34 -0.56 -6.18
C MET A 114 -17.97 -1.76 -6.90
N GLU A 115 -18.57 -1.50 -8.05
CA GLU A 115 -19.00 -2.55 -8.98
C GLU A 115 -17.79 -3.28 -9.58
N ASP A 116 -17.92 -4.58 -9.83
CA ASP A 116 -16.82 -5.43 -10.29
C ASP A 116 -16.22 -4.95 -11.62
N THR A 117 -17.04 -4.44 -12.53
CA THR A 117 -16.59 -3.89 -13.82
C THR A 117 -15.74 -2.64 -13.65
N GLN A 118 -16.15 -1.73 -12.76
CA GLN A 118 -15.38 -0.52 -12.45
C GLN A 118 -14.07 -0.88 -11.74
N ARG A 119 -14.14 -1.83 -10.80
CA ARG A 119 -12.98 -2.34 -10.08
C ARG A 119 -11.94 -2.91 -11.04
N SER A 120 -12.36 -3.76 -11.99
CA SER A 120 -11.48 -4.41 -12.96
C SER A 120 -10.75 -3.43 -13.89
N GLN A 121 -11.34 -2.25 -14.16
CA GLN A 121 -10.71 -1.20 -14.96
C GLN A 121 -9.73 -0.36 -14.13
N LEU A 122 -10.09 -0.08 -12.87
CA LEU A 122 -9.34 0.83 -12.01
C LEU A 122 -8.14 0.17 -11.33
N GLU A 123 -8.24 -1.11 -10.95
CA GLU A 123 -7.19 -1.83 -10.22
C GLU A 123 -5.82 -1.82 -10.94
N PRO A 124 -5.73 -2.10 -12.26
CA PRO A 124 -4.47 -2.01 -12.97
C PRO A 124 -3.86 -0.60 -12.99
N GLU A 125 -4.69 0.45 -13.11
CA GLU A 125 -4.24 1.84 -13.09
C GLU A 125 -3.68 2.22 -11.72
N LEU A 126 -4.36 1.82 -10.64
CA LEU A 126 -3.89 2.03 -9.27
C LEU A 126 -2.60 1.25 -8.99
N ALA A 127 -2.52 -0.01 -9.41
CA ALA A 127 -1.31 -0.83 -9.27
C ALA A 127 -0.12 -0.22 -10.02
N ALA A 128 -0.35 0.31 -11.23
CA ALA A 128 0.66 1.03 -11.99
C ALA A 128 1.12 2.30 -11.25
N ALA A 129 0.19 3.11 -10.73
CA ALA A 129 0.52 4.31 -9.96
C ALA A 129 1.36 3.99 -8.70
N ILE A 130 1.01 2.92 -7.98
CA ILE A 130 1.81 2.44 -6.84
C ILE A 130 3.23 2.07 -7.30
N ARG A 131 3.37 1.35 -8.42
CA ARG A 131 4.69 0.95 -8.96
C ARG A 131 5.53 2.14 -9.44
N VAL A 132 4.92 3.23 -9.90
CA VAL A 132 5.65 4.46 -10.26
C VAL A 132 6.34 5.06 -9.02
N VAL A 133 5.66 5.08 -7.88
CA VAL A 133 6.21 5.63 -6.63
C VAL A 133 7.14 4.63 -5.93
N VAL A 134 6.78 3.36 -5.93
CA VAL A 134 7.50 2.27 -5.25
C VAL A 134 7.79 1.15 -6.26
N PRO A 135 8.89 1.23 -7.03
CA PRO A 135 9.23 0.20 -8.01
C PRO A 135 9.55 -1.15 -7.37
N ASP A 136 10.10 -1.14 -6.15
CA ASP A 136 10.48 -2.31 -5.37
C ASP A 136 9.90 -2.19 -3.94
N PRO A 137 9.12 -3.17 -3.46
CA PRO A 137 8.49 -3.10 -2.15
C PRO A 137 9.48 -3.06 -0.99
N PHE A 138 10.73 -3.49 -1.13
CA PHE A 138 11.73 -3.45 -0.06
C PHE A 138 12.56 -2.16 -0.03
N THR A 139 12.55 -1.41 -1.14
CA THR A 139 13.35 -0.20 -1.28
C THR A 139 12.49 1.03 -1.04
N LEU A 140 12.64 1.67 0.12
CA LEU A 140 12.18 3.05 0.30
C LEU A 140 13.34 4.01 0.02
N ALA A 141 13.15 4.94 -0.92
CA ALA A 141 14.11 6.00 -1.14
C ALA A 141 14.14 6.91 0.12
N GLY A 142 15.23 6.86 0.87
CA GLY A 142 15.52 7.79 1.96
C GLY A 142 15.83 9.21 1.47
N PRO A 143 15.90 10.20 2.38
CA PRO A 143 16.53 10.03 3.69
C PRO A 143 15.58 10.18 4.88
N ALA A 144 15.93 9.46 5.95
CA ALA A 144 15.61 9.85 7.30
C ALA A 144 16.25 11.23 7.58
N VAL A 145 15.42 12.21 7.91
CA VAL A 145 15.86 13.47 8.53
C VAL A 145 14.92 13.76 9.69
#